data_AF-A7MQA5-F1
#
_entry.id   AF-A7MQA5-F1
#
_cell.length_a   1.000
_cell.length_b   1.000
_cell.length_c   1.000
_cell.angle_alpha   90.00
_cell.angle_beta   90.00
_cell.angle_gamma   90.00
#
_symmetry.space_group_name_H-M   'P 1'
#
loop_
_entity.id
_entity.type
_entity.pdbx_description
1 polymer ?
#
loop_
_entity_poly.entity_id
_entity_poly.type
_entity_poly.pdbx_seq_one_letter_code
_entity_poly.pdbx_strand_id
1 'polypeptide(L)'
;MLKKQEAKNEKKDGWPDFYPSDLELPPKDAVDAAGTLYRLVKSLPPTEECFWSTHQEQPNRHEKCNTLEKKQAVYGTSMWASKDLLLEAMESLPEALKQRKLACGVVNASMGKMRKTLEEGHITLWLKKSSHIHINFSEAK
;
A
#
# COMPACT_ATOMS: atom_id res chain seq x y z
N MET A 1 30.73 -20.44 -30.21
CA MET A 1 30.92 -20.30 -28.75
C MET A 1 29.77 -19.46 -28.19
N LEU A 2 29.22 -19.90 -27.06
CA LEU A 2 27.94 -19.45 -26.51
C LEU A 2 27.90 -17.94 -26.18
N LYS A 3 26.74 -17.33 -26.50
CA LYS A 3 26.29 -16.04 -25.96
C LYS A 3 26.11 -16.21 -24.44
N LYS A 4 26.89 -15.49 -23.62
CA LYS A 4 26.53 -15.25 -22.22
C LYS A 4 25.49 -14.15 -22.22
N GLN A 5 24.22 -14.53 -22.05
CA GLN A 5 23.19 -13.60 -21.60
C GLN A 5 23.56 -13.17 -20.19
N GLU A 6 23.79 -11.88 -20.02
CA GLU A 6 23.83 -11.25 -18.72
C GLU A 6 22.43 -11.37 -18.12
N ALA A 7 22.29 -12.22 -17.10
CA ALA A 7 21.13 -12.25 -16.26
C ALA A 7 21.09 -10.92 -15.48
N LYS A 8 20.43 -9.93 -16.08
CA LYS A 8 20.12 -8.67 -15.43
C LYS A 8 19.30 -9.01 -14.18
N ASN A 9 19.82 -8.63 -13.02
CA ASN A 9 19.18 -8.86 -11.74
C ASN A 9 17.96 -7.92 -11.62
N GLU A 10 16.85 -8.25 -12.29
CA GLU A 10 15.60 -7.44 -12.39
C GLU A 10 14.85 -7.29 -11.06
N LYS A 11 15.38 -7.79 -9.93
CA LYS A 11 14.61 -7.94 -8.69
C LYS A 11 14.45 -6.68 -7.83
N LYS A 12 14.95 -5.51 -8.24
CA LYS A 12 14.76 -4.24 -7.50
C LYS A 12 14.34 -3.03 -8.34
N ASP A 13 14.21 -3.18 -9.66
CA ASP A 13 13.90 -2.07 -10.54
C ASP A 13 12.42 -1.67 -10.40
N GLY A 14 12.14 -0.77 -9.45
CA GLY A 14 10.83 -0.14 -9.28
C GLY A 14 10.27 -0.18 -7.86
N TRP A 15 10.90 -0.86 -6.89
CA TRP A 15 10.44 -0.86 -5.49
C TRP A 15 11.20 0.17 -4.64
N PRO A 16 10.61 0.72 -3.57
CA PRO A 16 11.26 1.70 -2.70
C PRO A 16 12.57 1.19 -2.06
N ASP A 17 13.56 2.07 -1.92
CA ASP A 17 14.87 1.70 -1.35
C ASP A 17 14.84 1.39 0.14
N PHE A 18 13.79 1.86 0.84
CA PHE A 18 13.59 1.56 2.25
C PHE A 18 13.05 0.15 2.51
N TYR A 19 12.74 -0.63 1.46
CA TYR A 19 12.34 -2.02 1.64
C TYR A 19 13.52 -2.84 2.14
N PRO A 20 13.42 -3.47 3.32
CA PRO A 20 14.53 -4.21 3.91
C PRO A 20 14.89 -5.44 3.05
N SER A 21 16.18 -5.77 3.00
CA SER A 21 16.69 -6.85 2.15
C SER A 21 16.36 -8.26 2.65
N ASP A 22 16.07 -8.40 3.94
CA ASP A 22 15.72 -9.66 4.60
C ASP A 22 14.22 -9.96 4.59
N LEU A 23 13.40 -9.08 4.01
CA LEU A 23 11.95 -9.26 3.87
C LEU A 23 11.52 -9.26 2.41
N GLU A 24 10.73 -10.25 2.03
CA GLU A 24 10.17 -10.31 0.69
C GLU A 24 9.00 -9.33 0.56
N LEU A 25 9.24 -8.28 -0.22
CA LEU A 25 8.34 -7.16 -0.45
C LEU A 25 8.32 -6.76 -1.94
N PRO A 26 7.15 -6.72 -2.59
CA PRO A 26 5.87 -7.26 -2.11
C PRO A 26 5.95 -8.79 -1.87
N PRO A 27 5.06 -9.36 -1.05
CA PRO A 27 4.98 -10.81 -0.85
C PRO A 27 4.76 -11.59 -2.15
N LYS A 28 5.20 -12.86 -2.22
CA LYS A 28 5.06 -13.71 -3.44
C LYS A 28 3.62 -13.89 -3.89
N ASP A 29 2.71 -13.98 -2.95
CA ASP A 29 1.28 -14.15 -3.17
C ASP A 29 0.55 -12.82 -3.43
N ALA A 30 1.26 -11.69 -3.42
CA ALA A 30 0.70 -10.41 -3.82
C ALA A 30 0.48 -10.37 -5.35
N VAL A 31 -0.74 -10.00 -5.71
CA VAL A 31 -1.16 -9.87 -7.11
C VAL A 31 -0.93 -8.44 -7.60
N ASP A 32 -0.96 -8.22 -8.91
CA ASP A 32 -0.90 -6.87 -9.45
C ASP A 32 -2.07 -6.03 -8.93
N ALA A 33 -1.81 -4.76 -8.62
CA ALA A 33 -2.85 -3.86 -8.17
C ALA A 33 -3.90 -3.69 -9.28
N ALA A 34 -5.18 -3.73 -8.92
CA ALA A 34 -6.27 -3.58 -9.87
C ALA A 34 -7.56 -3.12 -9.15
N GLY A 35 -8.40 -2.42 -9.90
CA GLY A 35 -9.76 -2.07 -9.46
C GLY A 35 -9.85 -0.77 -8.67
N THR A 36 -11.03 -0.51 -8.14
CA THR A 36 -11.31 0.69 -7.33
C THR A 36 -11.00 0.40 -5.88
N LEU A 37 -10.20 1.25 -5.25
CA LEU A 37 -9.87 1.17 -3.82
C LEU A 37 -10.27 2.47 -3.11
N TYR A 38 -10.47 2.35 -1.81
CA TYR A 38 -10.84 3.43 -0.90
C TYR A 38 -9.78 3.62 0.17
N ARG A 39 -9.58 4.87 0.63
CA ARG A 39 -8.63 5.18 1.69
C ARG A 39 -9.01 6.47 2.42
N LEU A 40 -8.62 6.54 3.69
CA LEU A 40 -8.63 7.76 4.49
C LEU A 40 -7.41 8.63 4.17
N VAL A 41 -7.65 9.87 3.79
CA VAL A 41 -6.62 10.83 3.38
C VAL A 41 -6.64 12.09 4.25
N LYS A 42 -5.50 12.77 4.33
CA LYS A 42 -5.35 13.99 5.15
C LYS A 42 -5.89 15.24 4.44
N SER A 43 -5.90 15.24 3.11
CA SER A 43 -6.30 16.38 2.28
C SER A 43 -7.13 15.93 1.07
N LEU A 44 -7.86 16.87 0.49
CA LEU A 44 -8.51 16.74 -0.82
C LEU A 44 -8.14 17.99 -1.63
N PRO A 45 -7.51 17.85 -2.82
CA PRO A 45 -7.06 16.60 -3.43
C PRO A 45 -6.00 15.86 -2.56
N PRO A 46 -5.92 14.52 -2.65
CA PRO A 46 -4.91 13.75 -1.93
C PRO A 46 -3.49 14.12 -2.38
N THR A 47 -2.55 14.11 -1.44
CA THR A 47 -1.11 14.29 -1.70
C THR A 47 -0.36 12.96 -1.67
N GLU A 48 0.90 12.93 -2.11
CA GLU A 48 1.76 11.74 -1.99
C GLU A 48 1.84 11.20 -0.56
N GLU A 49 1.94 12.08 0.43
CA GLU A 49 2.01 11.71 1.85
C GLU A 49 0.75 11.01 2.35
N CYS A 50 -0.39 11.22 1.68
CA CYS A 50 -1.61 10.49 2.01
C CYS A 50 -1.47 8.99 1.73
N PHE A 51 -0.53 8.57 0.87
CA PHE A 51 -0.31 7.19 0.46
C PHE A 51 0.98 6.58 1.03
N TRP A 52 1.64 7.26 1.97
CA TRP A 52 2.77 6.69 2.68
C TRP A 52 2.40 5.35 3.33
N SER A 53 3.36 4.43 3.29
CA SER A 53 3.29 3.18 4.02
C SER A 53 3.35 3.43 5.52
N THR A 54 2.93 2.45 6.33
CA THR A 54 3.05 2.56 7.79
C THR A 54 4.50 2.74 8.23
N HIS A 55 5.48 2.17 7.52
CA HIS A 55 6.90 2.37 7.79
C HIS A 55 7.32 3.83 7.61
N GLN A 56 6.87 4.49 6.53
CA GLN A 56 7.18 5.90 6.31
C GLN A 56 6.56 6.81 7.36
N GLU A 57 5.35 6.50 7.84
CA GLU A 57 4.71 7.25 8.92
C GLU A 57 5.27 6.92 10.32
N GLN A 58 5.69 5.66 10.53
CA GLN A 58 6.16 5.11 11.80
C GLN A 58 7.31 4.11 11.53
N PRO A 59 8.57 4.59 11.39
CA PRO A 59 9.71 3.76 10.97
C PRO A 59 9.90 2.48 11.77
N ASN A 60 9.69 2.55 13.09
CA ASN A 60 9.90 1.42 14.01
C ASN A 60 8.66 0.54 14.21
N ARG A 61 7.57 0.74 13.44
CA ARG A 61 6.34 -0.05 13.61
C ARG A 61 6.56 -1.54 13.41
N HIS A 62 7.45 -1.92 12.50
CA HIS A 62 7.78 -3.31 12.17
C HIS A 62 8.35 -4.09 13.36
N GLU A 63 9.00 -3.43 14.32
CA GLU A 63 9.54 -4.04 15.54
C GLU A 63 8.43 -4.58 16.46
N LYS A 64 7.24 -3.98 16.39
CA LYS A 64 6.07 -4.39 17.18
C LYS A 64 5.25 -5.49 16.51
N CYS A 65 5.63 -5.93 15.30
CA CYS A 65 4.92 -6.94 14.55
C CYS A 65 5.43 -8.35 14.88
N ASN A 66 4.54 -9.20 15.38
CA ASN A 66 4.84 -10.57 15.79
C ASN A 66 4.62 -11.63 14.69
N THR A 67 4.10 -11.24 13.52
CA THR A 67 3.88 -12.15 12.38
C THR A 67 4.52 -11.61 11.11
N LEU A 68 4.89 -12.51 10.19
CA LEU A 68 5.46 -12.15 8.89
C LEU A 68 4.51 -11.25 8.09
N GLU A 69 3.23 -11.60 8.06
CA GLU A 69 2.20 -10.82 7.36
C GLU A 69 2.13 -9.38 7.88
N LYS A 70 2.12 -9.19 9.21
CA LYS A 70 2.10 -7.86 9.82
C LYS A 70 3.38 -7.07 9.50
N LYS A 71 4.55 -7.72 9.55
CA LYS A 71 5.82 -7.09 9.16
C LYS A 71 5.79 -6.64 7.71
N GLN A 72 5.28 -7.47 6.80
CA GLN A 72 5.14 -7.12 5.39
C GLN A 72 4.15 -5.96 5.17
N ALA A 73 3.02 -5.99 5.89
CA ALA A 73 1.97 -4.99 5.78
C ALA A 73 2.45 -3.57 6.17
N VAL A 74 3.40 -3.47 7.09
CA VAL A 74 3.99 -2.18 7.51
C VAL A 74 4.63 -1.42 6.34
N TYR A 75 5.17 -2.12 5.34
CA TYR A 75 5.80 -1.50 4.17
C TYR A 75 4.83 -1.20 3.02
N GLY A 76 3.54 -1.50 3.21
CA GLY A 76 2.49 -1.17 2.27
C GLY A 76 1.58 -0.05 2.79
N THR A 77 0.74 0.44 1.89
CA THR A 77 -0.31 1.43 2.13
C THR A 77 -1.61 0.69 2.43
N SER A 78 -2.29 1.07 3.52
CA SER A 78 -3.59 0.51 3.90
C SER A 78 -4.71 1.06 3.00
N MET A 79 -5.43 0.17 2.35
CA MET A 79 -6.51 0.47 1.43
C MET A 79 -7.72 -0.40 1.77
N TRP A 80 -8.88 -0.06 1.20
CA TRP A 80 -10.12 -0.80 1.39
C TRP A 80 -10.75 -1.12 0.04
N ALA A 81 -11.30 -2.32 -0.07
CA ALA A 81 -12.02 -2.78 -1.26
C ALA A 81 -13.43 -2.17 -1.37
N SER A 82 -13.99 -1.72 -0.24
CA SER A 82 -15.35 -1.16 -0.15
C SER A 82 -15.36 0.11 0.68
N LYS A 83 -16.19 1.07 0.27
CA LYS A 83 -16.49 2.28 1.05
C LYS A 83 -17.17 1.92 2.37
N ASP A 84 -18.14 1.01 2.33
CA ASP A 84 -18.93 0.66 3.52
C ASP A 84 -18.07 -0.03 4.58
N LEU A 85 -17.23 -0.99 4.18
CA LEU A 85 -16.29 -1.64 5.10
C LEU A 85 -15.27 -0.66 5.68
N LEU A 86 -14.85 0.36 4.90
CA LEU A 86 -14.00 1.42 5.43
C LEU A 86 -14.74 2.29 6.45
N LEU A 87 -16.00 2.63 6.21
CA LEU A 87 -16.83 3.39 7.15
C LEU A 87 -17.09 2.61 8.45
N GLU A 88 -17.37 1.31 8.35
CA GLU A 88 -17.50 0.43 9.51
C GLU A 88 -16.19 0.37 10.31
N ALA A 89 -15.05 0.19 9.62
CA ALA A 89 -13.75 0.20 10.27
C ALA A 89 -13.46 1.54 10.97
N MET A 90 -13.88 2.68 10.39
CA MET A 90 -13.73 4.00 11.01
C MET A 90 -14.42 4.13 12.36
N GLU A 91 -15.51 3.41 12.61
CA GLU A 91 -16.21 3.45 13.90
C GLU A 91 -15.31 2.96 15.04
N SER A 92 -14.43 2.02 14.74
CA SER A 92 -13.45 1.45 15.68
C SER A 92 -12.15 2.26 15.82
N LEU A 93 -11.93 3.27 14.96
CA LEU A 93 -10.69 4.03 14.93
C LEU A 93 -10.66 5.12 16.01
N PRO A 94 -9.46 5.48 16.52
CA PRO A 94 -9.28 6.65 17.37
C PRO A 94 -9.84 7.92 16.75
N GLU A 95 -10.40 8.81 17.58
CA GLU A 95 -11.08 10.05 17.15
C GLU A 95 -10.24 10.91 16.19
N ALA A 96 -8.92 10.95 16.38
CA ALA A 96 -7.99 11.67 15.52
C ALA A 96 -8.00 11.20 14.05
N LEU A 97 -8.40 9.95 13.78
CA LEU A 97 -8.52 9.41 12.43
C LEU A 97 -9.90 9.66 11.82
N LYS A 98 -10.92 9.99 12.63
CA LYS A 98 -12.26 10.34 12.13
C LYS A 98 -12.31 11.69 11.42
N GLN A 99 -11.32 12.55 11.63
CA GLN A 99 -11.16 13.82 10.89
C GLN A 99 -10.60 13.64 9.48
N ARG A 100 -10.22 12.41 9.09
CA ARG A 100 -9.72 12.11 7.76
C ARG A 100 -10.85 12.16 6.73
N LYS A 101 -10.49 12.48 5.50
CA LYS A 101 -11.43 12.54 4.36
C LYS A 101 -11.43 11.19 3.64
N LEU A 102 -12.56 10.83 3.05
CA LEU A 102 -12.69 9.60 2.27
C LEU A 102 -12.29 9.87 0.81
N ALA A 103 -11.34 9.10 0.28
CA ALA A 103 -10.95 9.16 -1.12
C ALA A 103 -11.07 7.79 -1.79
N CYS A 104 -11.38 7.79 -3.09
CA CYS A 104 -11.37 6.59 -3.92
C CYS A 104 -10.63 6.84 -5.23
N GLY A 105 -10.12 5.76 -5.82
CA GLY A 105 -9.38 5.82 -7.06
C GLY A 105 -9.19 4.45 -7.68
N VAL A 106 -8.93 4.44 -8.98
CA VAL A 106 -8.65 3.20 -9.74
C VAL A 106 -7.14 2.96 -9.74
N VAL A 107 -6.75 1.76 -9.30
CA VAL A 107 -5.36 1.29 -9.31
C VAL A 107 -5.13 0.26 -10.40
N ASN A 108 -3.88 0.13 -10.84
CA ASN A 108 -3.47 -0.82 -11.86
C ASN A 108 -2.04 -1.35 -11.61
N ALA A 109 -1.62 -2.34 -12.41
CA ALA A 109 -0.34 -3.04 -12.26
C ALA A 109 0.91 -2.14 -12.35
N SER A 110 0.80 -0.96 -12.99
CA SER A 110 1.93 -0.02 -13.06
C SER A 110 2.18 0.69 -11.74
N MET A 111 1.19 0.75 -10.85
CA MET A 111 1.31 1.43 -9.56
C MET A 111 1.91 0.54 -8.47
N GLY A 112 1.70 -0.78 -8.53
CA GLY A 112 2.11 -1.64 -7.43
C GLY A 112 1.49 -3.04 -7.44
N LYS A 113 1.62 -3.69 -6.29
CA LYS A 113 1.02 -4.99 -5.99
C LYS A 113 0.15 -4.91 -4.75
N MET A 114 -0.90 -5.71 -4.68
CA MET A 114 -1.85 -5.72 -3.58
C MET A 114 -2.11 -7.12 -3.04
N ARG A 115 -2.50 -7.20 -1.76
CA ARG A 115 -2.96 -8.42 -1.11
C ARG A 115 -4.06 -8.07 -0.11
N LYS A 116 -5.10 -8.91 -0.04
CA LYS A 116 -6.09 -8.85 1.05
C LYS A 116 -5.40 -9.26 2.35
N THR A 117 -5.52 -8.48 3.40
CA THR A 117 -4.75 -8.68 4.64
C THR A 117 -5.56 -8.28 5.86
N LEU A 118 -5.23 -8.89 7.01
CA LEU A 118 -5.70 -8.56 8.36
C LEU A 118 -7.21 -8.68 8.63
N GLU A 119 -8.04 -7.99 7.86
CA GLU A 119 -9.48 -7.81 8.10
C GLU A 119 -10.27 -7.93 6.79
N GLU A 120 -11.58 -8.17 6.89
CA GLU A 120 -12.45 -8.23 5.73
C GLU A 120 -12.47 -6.88 5.00
N GLY A 121 -12.24 -6.92 3.68
CA GLY A 121 -12.18 -5.71 2.85
C GLY A 121 -10.87 -4.92 2.95
N HIS A 122 -10.03 -5.15 3.96
CA HIS A 122 -8.73 -4.48 4.07
C HIS A 122 -7.72 -5.04 3.05
N ILE A 123 -7.02 -4.13 2.39
CA ILE A 123 -6.01 -4.41 1.37
C ILE A 123 -4.73 -3.71 1.76
N THR A 124 -3.62 -4.44 1.75
CA THR A 124 -2.30 -3.84 1.72
C THR A 124 -1.85 -3.66 0.28
N LEU A 125 -1.49 -2.43 -0.08
CA LEU A 125 -0.96 -2.05 -1.40
C LEU A 125 0.51 -1.64 -1.28
N TRP A 126 1.43 -2.41 -1.87
CA TRP A 126 2.84 -2.04 -1.99
C TRP A 126 3.03 -1.26 -3.29
N LEU A 127 3.46 -0.01 -3.16
CA LEU A 127 3.59 0.93 -4.26
C LEU A 127 4.98 0.84 -4.89
N LYS A 128 5.03 0.90 -6.22
CA LYS A 128 6.25 1.14 -6.97
C LYS A 128 6.71 2.59 -6.74
N LYS A 129 8.02 2.81 -6.85
CA LYS A 129 8.63 4.14 -6.95
C LYS A 129 7.95 4.94 -8.05
N SER A 130 7.70 6.22 -7.78
CA SER A 130 7.13 7.15 -8.76
C SER A 130 5.80 6.66 -9.35
N SER A 131 4.99 5.90 -8.59
CA SER A 131 3.64 5.50 -9.01
C SER A 131 2.67 6.66 -9.11
N HIS A 132 2.95 7.77 -8.40
CA HIS A 132 2.12 8.97 -8.30
C HIS A 132 0.64 8.66 -8.02
N ILE A 133 0.34 7.58 -7.28
CA ILE A 133 -1.02 7.05 -7.08
C ILE A 133 -2.03 8.11 -6.60
N HIS A 134 -1.58 9.11 -5.85
CA HIS A 134 -2.42 10.18 -5.33
C HIS A 134 -3.17 10.96 -6.42
N ILE A 135 -2.63 11.07 -7.65
CA ILE A 135 -3.29 11.74 -8.78
C ILE A 135 -4.52 10.97 -9.28
N ASN A 136 -4.60 9.67 -8.98
CA ASN A 136 -5.70 8.80 -9.37
C ASN A 136 -6.84 8.77 -8.36
N PHE A 137 -6.68 9.46 -7.23
CA PHE A 137 -7.65 9.46 -6.14
C PHE A 137 -8.33 10.83 -6.03
N SER A 138 -9.64 10.81 -5.81
CA SER A 138 -10.46 11.98 -5.55
C SER A 138 -11.40 11.73 -4.38
N GLU A 139 -12.17 12.74 -3.99
CA GLU A 139 -13.22 12.58 -2.98
C GLU A 139 -14.18 11.44 -3.33
N ALA A 140 -14.43 10.57 -2.36
CA ALA A 140 -15.37 9.47 -2.49
C ALA A 140 -16.76 9.88 -2.00
N LYS A 141 -17.59 10.36 -2.94
CA LYS A 141 -18.97 10.80 -2.70
C LYS A 141 -19.86 9.68 -2.18
#